data_AF-A0A7J2NLD2-F1
#
_entry.id   AF-A0A7J2NLD2-F1
#
_cell.length_a   1.000
_cell.length_b   1.000
_cell.length_c   1.000
_cell.angle_alpha   90.00
_cell.angle_beta   90.00
_cell.angle_gamma   90.00
#
_symmetry.space_group_name_H-M   'P 1'
#
loop_
_entity.id
_entity.type
_entity.pdbx_description
1 polymer ?
#
loop_
_entity_poly.entity_id
_entity_poly.type
_entity_poly.pdbx_seq_one_letter_code
_entity_poly.pdbx_strand_id
1 'polypeptide(L)'
;MKITTTLMLIVCGVVIALLSALYSQDMTVGLGASITGYGLPLLWLKKVTYIVPGTPDEYSLYGSGLYLLADIVFWITIVTIIYFAYKMVKK
;
A
#
# COMPACT_ATOMS: atom_id res chain seq x y z
N MET A 1 6.36 -1.23 26.99
CA MET A 1 7.04 -0.81 25.73
C MET A 1 7.19 0.71 25.80
N LYS A 2 8.34 1.29 25.40
CA LYS A 2 8.49 2.76 25.44
C LYS A 2 7.64 3.39 24.33
N ILE A 3 7.14 4.61 24.57
CA ILE A 3 6.32 5.36 23.59
C ILE A 3 7.09 5.59 22.28
N THR A 4 8.39 5.85 22.39
CA THR A 4 9.28 6.04 21.25
C THR A 4 9.38 4.80 20.36
N THR A 5 9.40 3.61 20.95
CA THR A 5 9.39 2.35 20.20
C THR A 5 8.08 2.17 19.44
N THR A 6 6.95 2.50 20.07
CA THR A 6 5.62 2.41 19.44
C THR A 6 5.51 3.34 18.24
N LEU A 7 5.95 4.59 18.39
CA LEU A 7 6.01 5.58 17.30
C LEU A 7 6.88 5.08 16.14
N MET A 8 8.05 4.51 16.44
CA MET A 8 8.95 3.98 15.41
C MET A 8 8.31 2.85 14.59
N LEU A 9 7.59 1.93 15.24
CA LEU A 9 6.90 0.83 14.55
C LEU A 9 5.79 1.36 13.63
N ILE A 10 5.04 2.37 14.08
CA ILE A 10 3.98 3.01 13.28
C ILE A 10 4.58 3.68 12.05
N VAL A 11 5.62 4.51 12.22
CA VAL A 11 6.29 5.19 11.10
C VAL A 11 6.83 4.17 10.10
N CYS A 12 7.44 3.09 10.58
CA CYS A 12 7.96 2.04 9.71
C CYS A 12 6.85 1.35 8.90
N GLY A 13 5.72 1.00 9.53
CA GLY A 13 4.58 0.43 8.83
C GLY A 13 3.98 1.37 7.77
N VAL A 14 3.85 2.66 8.07
CA VAL A 14 3.38 3.67 7.11
C VAL A 14 4.33 3.79 5.92
N VAL A 15 5.64 3.85 6.17
CA VAL A 15 6.65 3.93 5.10
C VAL A 15 6.57 2.71 4.19
N ILE A 16 6.42 1.50 4.75
CA ILE A 16 6.30 0.28 3.94
C ILE A 16 5.00 0.29 3.12
N ALA A 17 3.88 0.71 3.71
CA ALA A 17 2.62 0.84 2.98
C ALA A 17 2.73 1.79 1.78
N LEU A 18 3.43 2.93 1.94
CA LEU A 18 3.70 3.86 0.84
C LEU A 18 4.66 3.28 -0.19
N LEU A 19 5.72 2.58 0.23
CA LEU A 19 6.66 1.90 -0.67
C LEU A 19 5.99 0.78 -1.46
N SER A 20 4.94 0.15 -0.92
CA SER A 20 4.17 -0.86 -1.63
C SER A 20 3.49 -0.30 -2.89
N ALA A 21 3.25 1.01 -2.97
CA ALA A 21 2.75 1.67 -4.17
C ALA A 21 3.72 1.66 -5.35
N LEU A 22 4.99 1.29 -5.14
CA LEU A 22 5.94 1.05 -6.24
C LEU A 22 5.66 -0.28 -6.95
N TYR A 23 4.93 -1.19 -6.32
CA TYR A 23 4.48 -2.42 -6.95
C TYR A 23 3.17 -2.19 -7.66
N SER A 24 3.14 -2.55 -8.94
CA SER A 24 1.96 -2.42 -9.79
C SER A 24 1.42 -3.79 -10.22
N GLN A 25 0.12 -3.83 -10.47
CA GLN A 25 -0.59 -4.97 -11.02
C GLN A 25 -1.55 -4.50 -12.12
N ASP A 26 -1.57 -5.21 -13.24
CA ASP A 26 -2.52 -4.93 -14.32
C ASP A 26 -3.92 -5.43 -13.91
N MET A 27 -4.87 -4.51 -13.88
CA MET A 27 -6.28 -4.77 -13.56
C MET A 27 -7.18 -4.52 -14.77
N THR A 28 -6.60 -4.38 -15.95
CA THR A 28 -7.33 -4.05 -17.18
C THR A 28 -8.36 -5.14 -17.49
N VAL A 29 -9.63 -4.73 -17.58
CA VAL A 29 -10.74 -5.59 -17.99
C VAL A 29 -11.51 -4.90 -19.13
N GLY A 30 -11.47 -5.49 -20.32
CA GLY A 30 -12.16 -4.96 -21.51
C GLY A 30 -11.30 -4.05 -22.41
N LEU A 31 -11.96 -3.37 -23.34
CA LEU A 31 -11.33 -2.50 -24.35
C LEU A 31 -11.55 -1.02 -24.01
N GLY A 32 -10.56 -0.17 -24.28
CA GLY A 32 -10.68 1.30 -24.24
C GLY A 32 -9.96 2.02 -23.10
N ALA A 33 -9.59 1.32 -22.03
CA ALA A 33 -8.76 1.85 -20.97
C ALA A 33 -7.86 0.76 -20.38
N SER A 34 -6.61 1.11 -20.08
CA SER A 34 -5.73 0.28 -19.25
C SER A 34 -5.81 0.75 -17.80
N ILE A 35 -6.02 -0.19 -16.89
CA ILE A 35 -6.13 0.08 -15.46
C ILE A 35 -4.97 -0.60 -14.76
N THR A 36 -4.15 0.18 -14.06
CA THR A 36 -3.06 -0.34 -13.23
C THR A 36 -3.36 -0.06 -11.76
N GLY A 37 -3.41 -1.11 -10.94
CA GLY A 37 -3.48 -1.00 -9.49
C GLY A 37 -2.09 -0.96 -8.88
N TYR A 38 -1.95 -0.26 -7.75
CA TYR A 38 -0.72 -0.13 -6.99
C TYR A 38 -1.00 -0.31 -5.49
N GLY A 39 0.02 -0.76 -4.77
CA GLY A 39 -0.07 -1.05 -3.34
C GLY A 39 -0.28 -2.52 -3.05
N LEU A 40 0.31 -3.01 -1.97
CA LEU A 40 0.21 -4.41 -1.54
C LEU A 40 0.22 -4.48 -0.01
N PRO A 41 -0.53 -5.42 0.61
CA PRO A 41 -1.39 -6.42 -0.02
C PRO A 41 -2.72 -5.89 -0.58
N LEU A 42 -3.20 -4.72 -0.13
CA LEU A 42 -4.46 -4.15 -0.59
C LEU A 42 -4.18 -3.05 -1.62
N LEU A 43 -4.56 -3.28 -2.87
CA LEU A 43 -4.46 -2.26 -3.91
C LEU A 43 -5.28 -1.04 -3.49
N TRP A 44 -4.61 0.08 -3.27
CA TRP A 44 -5.24 1.30 -2.74
C TRP A 44 -5.04 2.51 -3.66
N LEU A 45 -4.12 2.43 -4.62
CA LEU A 45 -3.90 3.44 -5.64
C LEU A 45 -4.21 2.83 -7.02
N LYS A 46 -4.88 3.61 -7.86
CA LYS A 46 -5.28 3.21 -9.21
C LYS A 46 -4.81 4.26 -10.21
N LYS A 47 -4.19 3.83 -11.30
CA LYS A 47 -3.95 4.62 -12.50
C LYS A 47 -4.87 4.14 -13.61
N VAL A 48 -5.54 5.06 -14.28
CA VAL A 48 -6.34 4.79 -15.49
C VAL A 48 -5.69 5.53 -16.66
N THR A 49 -5.30 4.78 -17.68
CA THR A 49 -4.76 5.29 -18.94
C THR A 49 -5.76 4.97 -20.05
N TYR A 50 -6.39 6.00 -20.61
CA TYR A 50 -7.32 5.85 -21.72
C TYR A 50 -6.56 5.64 -23.03
N ILE A 51 -6.94 4.63 -23.81
CA ILE A 51 -6.19 4.20 -25.01
C ILE A 51 -6.52 5.09 -26.24
N VAL A 52 -7.52 5.96 -26.12
CA VAL A 52 -7.94 6.90 -27.19
C VAL A 52 -7.12 8.20 -27.10
N PRO A 53 -6.61 8.74 -28.22
CA PRO A 53 -5.75 9.92 -28.19
C PRO A 53 -6.43 11.15 -27.58
N GLY A 54 -5.71 11.87 -26.70
CA GLY A 54 -6.10 13.19 -26.18
C GLY A 54 -6.66 13.22 -24.76
N THR A 55 -6.68 12.10 -24.04
CA THR A 55 -7.15 12.04 -22.65
C THR A 55 -5.98 11.83 -21.67
N PRO A 56 -5.91 12.58 -20.55
CA PRO A 56 -4.83 12.46 -19.59
C PRO A 56 -4.92 11.15 -18.77
N ASP A 57 -3.78 10.72 -18.24
CA ASP A 57 -3.74 9.67 -17.22
C ASP A 57 -4.38 10.17 -15.91
N GLU A 58 -5.26 9.37 -15.33
CA GLU A 58 -5.94 9.70 -14.07
C GLU A 58 -5.43 8.82 -12.92
N TYR A 59 -4.95 9.45 -11.84
CA TYR A 59 -4.63 8.77 -10.59
C TYR A 59 -5.74 8.98 -9.57
N SER A 60 -6.20 7.90 -8.95
CA SER A 60 -7.26 7.94 -7.94
C SER A 60 -7.07 6.85 -6.88
N LEU A 61 -7.70 7.02 -5.72
CA LEU A 61 -7.78 5.96 -4.73
C LEU A 61 -8.66 4.83 -5.25
N TYR A 62 -8.17 3.59 -5.15
CA TYR A 62 -8.90 2.42 -5.61
C TYR A 62 -10.10 2.16 -4.69
N GLY A 63 -11.32 2.42 -5.17
CA GLY A 63 -12.58 2.22 -4.44
C GLY A 63 -12.84 3.25 -3.32
N SER A 64 -11.90 3.41 -2.38
CA SER A 64 -11.91 4.45 -1.34
C SER A 64 -10.55 4.51 -0.62
N GLY A 65 -10.32 5.57 0.17
CA GLY A 65 -9.15 5.66 1.07
C GLY A 65 -9.10 4.60 2.18
N LEU A 66 -10.16 3.80 2.36
CA LEU A 66 -10.19 2.72 3.34
C LEU A 66 -9.14 1.64 3.06
N TYR A 67 -8.87 1.36 1.77
CA TYR A 67 -7.86 0.38 1.39
C TYR A 67 -6.45 0.81 1.79
N LEU A 68 -6.13 2.10 1.65
CA LEU A 68 -4.85 2.65 2.11
C LEU A 68 -4.71 2.51 3.64
N LEU A 69 -5.77 2.84 4.40
CA LEU A 69 -5.76 2.70 5.85
C LEU A 69 -5.59 1.25 6.30
N ALA A 70 -6.29 0.32 5.63
CA ALA A 70 -6.18 -1.10 5.91
C ALA A 70 -4.77 -1.63 5.59
N ASP A 71 -4.16 -1.16 4.50
CA ASP A 71 -2.79 -1.49 4.11
C ASP A 71 -1.76 -0.99 5.14
N ILE A 72 -1.92 0.25 5.62
CA ILE A 72 -1.10 0.81 6.71
C ILE A 72 -1.20 -0.05 7.97
N VAL A 73 -2.42 -0.39 8.40
CA VAL A 73 -2.62 -1.22 9.61
C VAL A 73 -2.01 -2.61 9.43
N PHE A 74 -2.13 -3.19 8.24
CA PHE A 74 -1.52 -4.47 7.90
C PHE A 74 0.00 -4.42 8.09
N TRP A 75 0.68 -3.43 7.49
CA TRP A 75 2.13 -3.30 7.60
C TRP A 75 2.61 -2.97 9.03
N ILE A 76 1.87 -2.15 9.78
CA ILE A 76 2.17 -1.91 11.21
C ILE A 76 2.10 -3.22 12.00
N THR A 77 1.11 -4.07 11.71
CA THR A 77 0.94 -5.37 12.37
C THR A 77 2.12 -6.29 12.07
N ILE A 78 2.53 -6.41 10.80
CA ILE A 78 3.68 -7.20 10.37
C ILE A 78 4.97 -6.73 11.07
N VAL A 79 5.25 -5.43 11.03
CA VAL A 79 6.44 -4.84 11.66
C VAL A 79 6.44 -5.10 13.17
N THR A 80 5.27 -5.02 13.81
CA THR A 80 5.11 -5.32 15.24
C THR A 80 5.41 -6.79 15.54
N ILE A 81 4.89 -7.73 14.74
CA ILE A 81 5.16 -9.17 14.89
C ILE A 81 6.66 -9.45 14.73
N ILE A 82 7.31 -8.89 13.71
CA ILE A 82 8.75 -9.06 13.47
C ILE A 82 9.56 -8.52 14.66
N TYR A 83 9.20 -7.34 15.18
CA TYR A 83 9.85 -6.77 16.35
C TYR A 83 9.74 -7.67 17.59
N PHE A 84 8.56 -8.22 17.86
CA PHE A 84 8.35 -9.15 18.97
C PHE A 84 9.13 -10.46 18.78
N ALA A 85 9.11 -11.04 17.58
CA ALA A 85 9.88 -12.25 17.26
C ALA A 85 11.38 -12.03 17.47
N TYR A 86 11.93 -10.92 16.96
CA TYR A 86 13.33 -10.55 17.19
C TYR A 86 13.66 -10.43 18.68
N LYS A 87 12.78 -9.81 19.47
CA LYS A 87 12.96 -9.68 20.91
C LYS A 87 12.88 -11.02 21.65
N MET A 88 12.08 -11.98 21.16
CA MET A 88 12.02 -13.33 21.73
C MET A 88 13.29 -14.14 21.44
N VAL A 89 13.91 -13.96 20.27
CA VAL A 89 15.15 -14.67 19.89
C VAL A 89 16.38 -14.06 20.58
N LYS A 90 16.42 -12.74 20.76
CA LYS A 90 17.50 -12.05 21.49
C LYS A 90 17.35 -12.05 23.02
N LYS A 91 16.43 -12.85 23.56
CA LYS A 91 16.31 -13.03 25.01
C LYS A 91 17.57 -13.65 25.60
#